data_AF-A0A382SI90-F1
#
_entry.id   AF-A0A382SI90-F1
#
_cell.length_a   1.000
_cell.length_b   1.000
_cell.length_c   1.000
_cell.angle_alpha   90.00
_cell.angle_beta   90.00
_cell.angle_gamma   90.00
#
_symmetry.space_group_name_H-M   'P 1'
#
loop_
_entity.id
_entity.type
_entity.pdbx_description
1 polymer ?
#
loop_
_entity_poly.entity_id
_entity_poly.type
_entity_poly.pdbx_seq_one_letter_code
_entity_poly.pdbx_strand_id
1 'polypeptide(L)'
;MSSLWPELERLLGEVQKPARYIGCEDGMILPAHHPDKAAWLLIYPDTYEVGLPNQGLQILYEILNERPDAVAERSYAPWTDLAAALRREGLPLFSLDTHRAAGDFDLLAFNLSAELVYTNLLECLDLAGVPIRTADRGPEHPLVLVGGHCSYNPEPLADFIDAAVLGDGEEVVSEISEVVAAWKAQGRTSREDVLLALAGVTGVYVPSLYTVGFRDDGILDVVRPLHPAVPELVEKRTVADLADWPYPKNQLVSLTEVVHDRLNVEVFRGCTRGCRFCQAGMITRPVRERPAEQVRTMVAEGLR
;
A
#
# COMPACT_ATOMS: atom_id res chain seq x y z
N MET A 1 -11.18 4.09 18.68
CA MET A 1 -12.17 4.80 17.85
C MET A 1 -13.20 3.79 17.38
N SER A 2 -14.45 4.20 17.21
CA SER A 2 -15.58 3.33 16.87
C SER A 2 -15.65 3.06 15.37
N SER A 3 -16.11 1.87 15.01
CA SER A 3 -16.42 1.50 13.61
C SER A 3 -17.48 2.43 13.03
N LEU A 4 -17.35 2.77 11.74
CA LEU A 4 -18.32 3.52 10.92
C LEU A 4 -19.44 2.63 10.36
N TRP A 5 -19.48 1.35 10.74
CA TRP A 5 -20.45 0.39 10.21
C TRP A 5 -21.93 0.84 10.35
N PRO A 6 -22.41 1.35 11.51
CA PRO A 6 -23.82 1.74 11.66
C PRO A 6 -24.29 2.83 10.69
N GLU A 7 -23.39 3.73 10.31
CA GLU A 7 -23.62 4.77 9.32
C GLU A 7 -23.51 4.21 7.90
N LEU A 8 -22.45 3.44 7.61
CA LEU A 8 -22.21 2.83 6.30
C LEU A 8 -23.32 1.88 5.88
N GLU A 9 -23.81 1.03 6.79
CA GLU A 9 -24.86 0.03 6.54
C GLU A 9 -26.11 0.65 5.91
N ARG A 10 -26.45 1.88 6.31
CA ARG A 10 -27.62 2.62 5.79
C ARG A 10 -27.45 3.03 4.33
N LEU A 11 -26.21 3.24 3.88
CA LEU A 11 -25.89 3.64 2.51
C LEU A 11 -25.82 2.46 1.55
N LEU A 12 -25.64 1.23 2.07
CA LEU A 12 -25.50 0.04 1.24
C LEU A 12 -26.73 -0.24 0.36
N GLY A 13 -27.92 0.22 0.77
CA GLY A 13 -29.15 0.11 -0.02
C GLY A 13 -29.21 1.05 -1.24
N GLU A 14 -28.32 2.04 -1.31
CA GLU A 14 -28.32 3.09 -2.35
C GLU A 14 -27.28 2.85 -3.45
N VAL A 15 -26.39 1.87 -3.28
CA VAL A 15 -25.20 1.69 -4.11
C VAL A 15 -25.18 0.36 -4.86
N GLN A 16 -24.43 0.31 -5.95
CA GLN A 16 -24.20 -0.90 -6.72
C GLN A 16 -23.19 -1.82 -6.03
N LYS A 17 -23.50 -3.12 -6.03
CA LYS A 17 -22.68 -4.18 -5.41
C LYS A 17 -22.26 -3.85 -3.96
N PRO A 18 -23.21 -3.71 -3.02
CA PRO A 18 -22.90 -3.36 -1.63
C PRO A 18 -21.94 -4.35 -0.94
N ALA A 19 -21.88 -5.60 -1.41
CA ALA A 19 -20.95 -6.62 -0.93
C ALA A 19 -19.46 -6.22 -1.02
N ARG A 20 -19.11 -5.21 -1.84
CA ARG A 20 -17.74 -4.65 -1.91
C ARG A 20 -17.28 -3.99 -0.61
N TYR A 21 -18.22 -3.64 0.28
CA TYR A 21 -17.98 -2.74 1.41
C TYR A 21 -18.23 -3.38 2.77
N ILE A 22 -18.63 -4.66 2.81
CA ILE A 22 -19.06 -5.33 4.05
C ILE A 22 -17.93 -5.97 4.86
N GLY A 23 -16.81 -6.31 4.21
CA GLY A 23 -15.71 -7.07 4.83
C GLY A 23 -16.06 -8.52 5.10
N CYS A 24 -15.51 -9.12 6.17
CA CYS A 24 -15.78 -10.50 6.60
C CYS A 24 -15.33 -11.59 5.63
N GLU A 25 -14.26 -11.35 4.87
CA GLU A 25 -13.66 -12.41 4.04
C GLU A 25 -13.14 -13.57 4.89
N ASP A 26 -13.18 -14.78 4.33
CA ASP A 26 -12.44 -15.89 4.91
C ASP A 26 -10.94 -15.59 4.82
N GLY A 27 -10.18 -16.00 5.84
CA GLY A 27 -8.76 -15.64 5.99
C GLY A 27 -8.50 -14.20 6.45
N MET A 28 -9.53 -13.39 6.70
CA MET A 28 -9.35 -12.06 7.31
C MET A 28 -8.85 -12.19 8.75
N ILE A 29 -7.84 -11.40 9.10
CA ILE A 29 -7.30 -11.33 10.46
C ILE A 29 -8.03 -10.22 11.21
N LEU A 30 -8.59 -10.53 12.38
CA LEU A 30 -9.20 -9.52 13.23
C LEU A 30 -8.11 -8.58 13.78
N PRO A 31 -8.11 -7.28 13.39
CA PRO A 31 -7.00 -6.39 13.71
C PRO A 31 -7.04 -5.97 15.19
N ALA A 32 -5.91 -6.13 15.87
CA ALA A 32 -5.72 -5.71 17.24
C ALA A 32 -4.96 -4.38 17.30
N HIS A 33 -5.71 -3.27 17.18
CA HIS A 33 -5.18 -1.91 17.24
C HIS A 33 -4.66 -1.54 18.63
N HIS A 34 -3.52 -0.85 18.67
CA HIS A 34 -2.94 -0.32 19.89
C HIS A 34 -2.21 1.00 19.58
N PRO A 35 -2.19 2.00 20.50
CA PRO A 35 -1.45 3.24 20.30
C PRO A 35 0.03 3.06 19.94
N ASP A 36 0.66 2.02 20.49
CA ASP A 36 2.09 1.74 20.29
C ASP A 36 2.40 1.00 18.98
N LYS A 37 1.37 0.52 18.25
CA LYS A 37 1.55 -0.16 16.97
C LYS A 37 1.50 0.82 15.80
N ALA A 38 2.30 0.60 14.76
CA ALA A 38 2.11 1.29 13.48
C ALA A 38 0.83 0.76 12.81
N ALA A 39 -0.16 1.64 12.60
CA ALA A 39 -1.43 1.31 11.96
C ALA A 39 -1.36 1.64 10.46
N TRP A 40 -1.43 0.60 9.64
CA TRP A 40 -1.39 0.67 8.18
C TRP A 40 -2.79 0.50 7.60
N LEU A 41 -3.18 1.40 6.71
CA LEU A 41 -4.27 1.16 5.77
C LEU A 41 -3.66 0.85 4.40
N LEU A 42 -3.73 -0.42 4.01
CA LEU A 42 -3.26 -0.90 2.71
C LEU A 42 -4.37 -0.71 1.66
N ILE A 43 -4.13 0.14 0.68
CA ILE A 43 -5.15 0.59 -0.26
C ILE A 43 -4.82 0.09 -1.66
N TYR A 44 -5.76 -0.61 -2.29
CA TYR A 44 -5.75 -0.73 -3.74
C TYR A 44 -6.60 0.39 -4.33
N PRO A 45 -6.05 1.32 -5.14
CA PRO A 45 -6.81 2.46 -5.64
C PRO A 45 -7.70 2.09 -6.84
N ASP A 46 -8.48 1.03 -6.68
CA ASP A 46 -9.55 0.61 -7.59
C ASP A 46 -10.60 -0.14 -6.78
N THR A 47 -11.70 -0.57 -7.40
CA THR A 47 -12.76 -1.26 -6.68
C THR A 47 -12.30 -2.59 -6.10
N TYR A 48 -13.02 -3.04 -5.09
CA TYR A 48 -12.79 -4.30 -4.39
C TYR A 48 -12.51 -5.50 -5.31
N GLU A 49 -13.34 -5.70 -6.34
CA GLU A 49 -13.18 -6.87 -7.24
C GLU A 49 -11.90 -6.84 -8.07
N VAL A 50 -11.33 -5.65 -8.30
CA VAL A 50 -10.07 -5.47 -9.02
C VAL A 50 -8.90 -5.62 -8.04
N GLY A 51 -9.04 -5.08 -6.82
CA GLY A 51 -7.96 -4.99 -5.85
C GLY A 51 -7.73 -6.24 -5.02
N LEU A 52 -8.77 -6.96 -4.60
CA LEU A 52 -8.63 -8.12 -3.71
C LEU A 52 -7.65 -9.19 -4.25
N PRO A 53 -7.65 -9.52 -5.55
CA PRO A 53 -6.72 -10.50 -6.10
C PRO A 53 -5.25 -10.03 -6.16
N ASN A 54 -4.93 -8.82 -5.69
CA ASN A 54 -3.56 -8.34 -5.63
C ASN A 54 -2.77 -9.11 -4.56
N GLN A 55 -1.99 -10.10 -5.01
CA GLN A 55 -1.20 -10.96 -4.13
C GLN A 55 -0.18 -10.18 -3.28
N GLY A 56 0.40 -9.09 -3.81
CA GLY A 56 1.32 -8.25 -3.07
C GLY A 56 0.68 -7.65 -1.82
N LEU A 57 -0.54 -7.11 -1.95
CA LEU A 57 -1.29 -6.59 -0.80
C LEU A 57 -1.62 -7.67 0.23
N GLN A 58 -1.98 -8.89 -0.21
CA GLN A 58 -2.24 -9.99 0.73
C GLN A 58 -0.99 -10.39 1.51
N ILE A 59 0.16 -10.47 0.83
CA ILE A 59 1.47 -10.74 1.46
C ILE A 59 1.79 -9.68 2.52
N LEU A 60 1.68 -8.39 2.17
CA LEU A 60 1.98 -7.30 3.11
C LEU A 60 1.00 -7.25 4.28
N TYR A 61 -0.29 -7.51 4.03
CA TYR A 61 -1.32 -7.58 5.05
C TYR A 61 -1.01 -8.65 6.10
N GLU A 62 -0.59 -9.85 5.67
CA GLU A 62 -0.26 -10.94 6.58
C GLU A 62 1.04 -10.66 7.35
N ILE A 63 2.11 -10.20 6.66
CA ILE A 63 3.38 -9.82 7.29
C ILE A 63 3.16 -8.78 8.40
N LEU A 64 2.40 -7.73 8.11
CA LEU A 64 2.16 -6.65 9.07
C LEU A 64 1.31 -7.10 10.27
N ASN A 65 0.34 -7.98 10.06
CA ASN A 65 -0.53 -8.47 11.14
C ASN A 65 0.08 -9.60 11.97
N GLU A 66 1.13 -10.29 11.49
CA GLU A 66 1.92 -11.23 12.31
C GLU A 66 2.89 -10.52 13.27
N ARG A 67 3.12 -9.21 13.07
CA ARG A 67 4.03 -8.43 13.90
C ARG A 67 3.38 -7.96 15.21
N PRO A 68 4.16 -7.89 16.31
CA PRO A 68 3.68 -7.36 17.58
C PRO A 68 3.58 -5.83 17.62
N ASP A 69 4.26 -5.13 16.70
CA ASP A 69 4.41 -3.66 16.67
C ASP A 69 3.69 -3.00 15.48
N ALA A 70 2.91 -3.76 14.71
CA ALA A 70 2.11 -3.24 13.60
C ALA A 70 0.69 -3.84 13.61
N VAL A 71 -0.19 -3.19 12.85
CA VAL A 71 -1.53 -3.67 12.50
C VAL A 71 -1.86 -3.15 11.11
N ALA A 72 -2.43 -4.00 10.27
CA ALA A 72 -2.83 -3.62 8.92
C ALA A 72 -4.30 -3.94 8.67
N GLU A 73 -4.98 -3.00 8.03
CA GLU A 73 -6.29 -3.21 7.42
C GLU A 73 -6.22 -2.86 5.94
N ARG A 74 -7.21 -3.29 5.18
CA ARG A 74 -7.31 -3.10 3.73
C ARG A 74 -8.35 -2.04 3.42
N SER A 75 -8.19 -1.33 2.31
CA SER A 75 -9.25 -0.51 1.73
C SER A 75 -9.13 -0.50 0.21
N TYR A 76 -10.20 -0.04 -0.44
CA TYR A 76 -10.36 -0.01 -1.88
C TYR A 76 -11.00 1.31 -2.26
N ALA A 77 -10.74 1.79 -3.48
CA ALA A 77 -11.44 2.97 -3.95
C ALA A 77 -12.95 2.66 -4.06
N PRO A 78 -13.83 3.44 -3.41
CA PRO A 78 -15.27 3.24 -3.54
C PRO A 78 -15.70 3.52 -4.97
N TRP A 79 -16.73 2.82 -5.44
CA TRP A 79 -17.34 3.16 -6.73
C TRP A 79 -17.99 4.55 -6.66
N THR A 80 -18.23 5.16 -7.82
CA THR A 80 -18.70 6.55 -7.92
C THR A 80 -20.01 6.84 -7.15
N ASP A 81 -20.89 5.86 -7.00
CA ASP A 81 -22.13 5.98 -6.25
C ASP A 81 -21.91 6.03 -4.73
N LEU A 82 -21.08 5.13 -4.18
CA LEU A 82 -20.70 5.17 -2.77
C LEU A 82 -19.86 6.42 -2.48
N ALA A 83 -18.90 6.77 -3.34
CA ALA A 83 -18.11 8.00 -3.17
C ALA A 83 -18.99 9.26 -3.06
N ALA A 84 -20.05 9.34 -3.87
CA ALA A 84 -21.03 10.42 -3.77
C ALA A 84 -21.85 10.36 -2.47
N ALA A 85 -22.26 9.17 -2.03
CA ALA A 85 -22.99 8.98 -0.78
C ALA A 85 -22.14 9.34 0.45
N LEU A 86 -20.88 8.91 0.50
CA LEU A 86 -19.93 9.25 1.56
C LEU A 86 -19.77 10.77 1.69
N ARG A 87 -19.56 11.49 0.58
CA ARG A 87 -19.46 12.96 0.59
C ARG A 87 -20.75 13.63 1.07
N ARG A 88 -21.91 13.12 0.65
CA ARG A 88 -23.22 13.67 1.04
C ARG A 88 -23.45 13.55 2.53
N GLU A 89 -23.06 12.42 3.12
CA GLU A 89 -23.23 12.15 4.56
C GLU A 89 -22.05 12.63 5.42
N GLY A 90 -20.98 13.14 4.80
CA GLY A 90 -19.76 13.55 5.51
C GLY A 90 -18.99 12.38 6.14
N LEU A 91 -19.11 11.17 5.58
CA LEU A 91 -18.37 10.00 6.02
C LEU A 91 -17.03 9.91 5.28
N PRO A 92 -15.92 9.61 5.98
CA PRO A 92 -14.62 9.50 5.34
C PRO A 92 -14.44 8.17 4.61
N LEU A 93 -13.37 8.06 3.83
CA LEU A 93 -12.83 6.75 3.42
C LEU A 93 -12.61 5.88 4.66
N PHE A 94 -12.83 4.58 4.53
CA PHE A 94 -12.79 3.63 5.64
C PHE A 94 -12.02 2.34 5.28
N SER A 95 -11.60 1.59 6.29
CA SER A 95 -11.05 0.26 6.14
C SER A 95 -12.14 -0.79 5.94
N LEU A 96 -11.90 -1.79 5.10
CA LEU A 96 -12.87 -2.85 4.84
C LEU A 96 -13.02 -3.79 6.05
N ASP A 97 -11.93 -4.09 6.76
CA ASP A 97 -11.88 -5.13 7.79
C ASP A 97 -12.70 -4.75 9.05
N THR A 98 -12.69 -3.49 9.46
CA THR A 98 -13.45 -3.00 10.64
C THR A 98 -14.21 -1.70 10.45
N HIS A 99 -14.22 -1.14 9.25
CA HIS A 99 -14.87 0.13 8.92
C HIS A 99 -14.35 1.30 9.75
N ARG A 100 -13.05 1.28 10.06
CA ARG A 100 -12.37 2.40 10.73
C ARG A 100 -12.10 3.52 9.72
N ALA A 101 -12.21 4.77 10.16
CA ALA A 101 -11.89 5.92 9.31
C ALA A 101 -10.41 5.91 8.87
N ALA A 102 -10.14 6.27 7.62
CA ALA A 102 -8.78 6.30 7.07
C ALA A 102 -7.85 7.27 7.84
N GLY A 103 -8.38 8.38 8.36
CA GLY A 103 -7.64 9.31 9.20
C GLY A 103 -7.15 8.76 10.54
N ASP A 104 -7.67 7.61 10.98
CA ASP A 104 -7.27 6.98 12.24
C ASP A 104 -6.02 6.08 12.11
N PHE A 105 -5.52 5.91 10.89
CA PHE A 105 -4.31 5.15 10.59
C PHE A 105 -3.08 6.06 10.61
N ASP A 106 -1.90 5.48 10.83
CA ASP A 106 -0.63 6.22 10.76
C ASP A 106 -0.13 6.32 9.31
N LEU A 107 -0.43 5.31 8.49
CA LEU A 107 -0.05 5.25 7.07
C LEU A 107 -1.24 4.89 6.18
N LEU A 108 -1.34 5.61 5.04
CA LEU A 108 -2.15 5.22 3.89
C LEU A 108 -1.19 4.72 2.80
N ALA A 109 -1.11 3.41 2.61
CA ALA A 109 -0.15 2.79 1.69
C ALA A 109 -0.85 2.24 0.45
N PHE A 110 -0.61 2.87 -0.70
CA PHE A 110 -1.26 2.54 -1.96
C PHE A 110 -0.43 1.59 -2.81
N ASN A 111 -1.03 0.52 -3.31
CA ASN A 111 -0.41 -0.37 -4.30
C ASN A 111 -0.76 0.09 -5.72
N LEU A 112 0.23 0.60 -6.45
CA LEU A 112 0.07 1.13 -7.81
C LEU A 112 0.54 0.10 -8.85
N SER A 113 -0.40 -0.73 -9.31
CA SER A 113 -0.15 -1.70 -10.39
C SER A 113 -0.07 -1.07 -11.78
N ALA A 114 -0.72 0.08 -11.99
CA ALA A 114 -0.78 0.80 -13.27
C ALA A 114 -0.96 2.30 -13.04
N GLU A 115 -0.59 3.13 -14.01
CA GLU A 115 -0.72 4.60 -13.93
C GLU A 115 -2.19 5.06 -13.98
N LEU A 116 -3.09 4.22 -14.50
CA LEU A 116 -4.52 4.53 -14.63
C LEU A 116 -5.24 4.72 -13.29
N VAL A 117 -4.66 4.25 -12.19
CA VAL A 117 -5.25 4.36 -10.85
C VAL A 117 -4.73 5.55 -10.04
N TYR A 118 -3.90 6.41 -10.63
CA TYR A 118 -3.36 7.58 -9.93
C TYR A 118 -4.44 8.56 -9.48
N THR A 119 -5.44 8.82 -10.31
CA THR A 119 -6.56 9.70 -9.95
C THR A 119 -7.42 9.09 -8.84
N ASN A 120 -7.51 7.77 -8.77
CA ASN A 120 -8.24 7.08 -7.70
C ASN A 120 -7.50 7.19 -6.36
N LEU A 121 -6.16 7.23 -6.35
CA LEU A 121 -5.40 7.57 -5.15
C LEU A 121 -5.81 8.96 -4.65
N LEU A 122 -5.90 9.96 -5.54
CA LEU A 122 -6.32 11.32 -5.15
C LEU A 122 -7.76 11.35 -4.63
N GLU A 123 -8.67 10.59 -5.24
CA GLU A 123 -10.05 10.41 -4.76
C GLU A 123 -10.08 9.82 -3.35
N CYS A 124 -9.26 8.80 -3.09
CA CYS A 124 -9.14 8.21 -1.75
C CYS A 124 -8.59 9.20 -0.72
N LEU A 125 -7.62 10.04 -1.08
CA LEU A 125 -7.11 11.08 -0.17
C LEU A 125 -8.17 12.14 0.14
N ASP A 126 -8.89 12.61 -0.87
CA ASP A 126 -10.00 13.56 -0.72
C ASP A 126 -11.08 13.00 0.22
N LEU A 127 -11.54 11.76 -0.02
CA LEU A 127 -12.50 11.10 0.84
C LEU A 127 -11.96 10.82 2.25
N ALA A 128 -10.66 10.57 2.42
CA ALA A 128 -10.04 10.39 3.73
C ALA A 128 -9.92 11.71 4.52
N GLY A 129 -10.20 12.87 3.90
CA GLY A 129 -9.97 14.18 4.49
C GLY A 129 -8.48 14.51 4.65
N VAL A 130 -7.60 13.86 3.87
CA VAL A 130 -6.16 14.09 3.89
C VAL A 130 -5.81 15.09 2.78
N PRO A 131 -5.05 16.17 3.06
CA PRO A 131 -4.65 17.12 2.03
C PRO A 131 -4.00 16.42 0.83
N ILE A 132 -4.49 16.76 -0.36
CA ILE A 132 -4.04 16.14 -1.62
C ILE A 132 -2.55 16.38 -1.82
N ARG A 133 -2.05 17.60 -1.60
CA ARG A 133 -0.64 17.93 -1.74
C ARG A 133 0.11 17.64 -0.45
N THR A 134 1.31 17.05 -0.56
CA THR A 134 2.17 16.77 0.60
C THR A 134 2.56 18.04 1.36
N ALA A 135 2.74 19.17 0.65
CA ALA A 135 3.09 20.46 1.23
C ALA A 135 2.04 21.02 2.21
N ASP A 136 0.79 20.54 2.12
CA ASP A 136 -0.32 20.96 2.98
C ASP A 136 -0.52 20.02 4.19
N ARG A 137 0.32 18.98 4.35
CA ARG A 137 0.19 17.98 5.42
C ARG A 137 1.07 18.31 6.63
N GLY A 138 0.44 18.42 7.80
CA GLY A 138 1.13 18.46 9.09
C GLY A 138 1.42 17.09 9.72
N PRO A 139 2.02 17.05 10.93
CA PRO A 139 2.30 15.82 11.68
C PRO A 139 1.06 15.03 12.13
N GLU A 140 -0.11 15.67 12.18
CA GLU A 140 -1.40 15.07 12.51
C GLU A 140 -1.93 14.16 11.39
N HIS A 141 -1.56 14.43 10.14
CA HIS A 141 -2.02 13.67 8.97
C HIS A 141 -1.26 12.36 8.80
N PRO A 142 -1.91 11.29 8.30
CA PRO A 142 -1.22 10.05 7.98
C PRO A 142 -0.12 10.26 6.92
N LEU A 143 0.86 9.37 6.93
CA LEU A 143 1.88 9.29 5.88
C LEU A 143 1.27 8.60 4.65
N VAL A 144 1.39 9.20 3.47
CA VAL A 144 0.90 8.64 2.21
C VAL A 144 2.06 7.96 1.48
N LEU A 145 2.02 6.63 1.46
CA LEU A 145 3.04 5.81 0.83
C LEU A 145 2.50 5.21 -0.47
N VAL A 146 3.39 4.98 -1.43
CA VAL A 146 3.08 4.21 -2.64
C VAL A 146 4.07 3.08 -2.85
N GLY A 147 3.58 1.95 -3.36
CA GLY A 147 4.39 0.82 -3.79
C GLY A 147 3.82 0.23 -5.09
N GLY A 148 4.25 -0.99 -5.43
CA GLY A 148 3.85 -1.65 -6.68
C GLY A 148 4.72 -1.24 -7.87
N HIS A 149 4.39 -1.72 -9.06
CA HIS A 149 5.26 -1.58 -10.24
C HIS A 149 5.46 -0.12 -10.68
N CYS A 150 4.48 0.75 -10.44
CA CYS A 150 4.56 2.15 -10.83
C CYS A 150 5.44 2.99 -9.89
N SER A 151 5.80 2.50 -8.69
CA SER A 151 6.67 3.26 -7.78
C SER A 151 8.08 3.48 -8.33
N TYR A 152 8.51 2.66 -9.30
CA TYR A 152 9.78 2.81 -10.03
C TYR A 152 9.92 4.13 -10.82
N ASN A 153 8.82 4.86 -11.01
CA ASN A 153 8.83 6.21 -11.55
C ASN A 153 7.94 7.09 -10.66
N PRO A 154 8.43 7.55 -9.49
CA PRO A 154 7.60 8.21 -8.49
C PRO A 154 7.31 9.69 -8.79
N GLU A 155 8.12 10.33 -9.64
CA GLU A 155 8.05 11.77 -9.92
C GLU A 155 6.70 12.29 -10.43
N PRO A 156 5.94 11.57 -11.28
CA PRO A 156 4.59 11.99 -11.65
C PRO A 156 3.61 12.14 -10.48
N LEU A 157 3.91 11.52 -9.33
CA LEU A 157 3.12 11.58 -8.10
C LEU A 157 3.80 12.34 -6.95
N ALA A 158 4.99 12.89 -7.16
CA ALA A 158 5.83 13.47 -6.10
C ALA A 158 5.12 14.52 -5.25
N ASP A 159 4.29 15.37 -5.85
CA ASP A 159 3.54 16.42 -5.15
C ASP A 159 2.44 15.86 -4.20
N PHE A 160 2.08 14.59 -4.33
CA PHE A 160 0.92 13.98 -3.68
C PHE A 160 1.28 12.86 -2.70
N ILE A 161 2.53 12.42 -2.66
CA ILE A 161 2.98 11.29 -1.84
C ILE A 161 4.08 11.73 -0.89
N ASP A 162 4.17 11.06 0.26
CA ASP A 162 5.22 11.29 1.23
C ASP A 162 6.43 10.38 0.97
N ALA A 163 6.19 9.14 0.53
CA ALA A 163 7.27 8.23 0.14
C ALA A 163 6.83 7.19 -0.89
N ALA A 164 7.79 6.72 -1.70
CA ALA A 164 7.64 5.63 -2.65
C ALA A 164 8.57 4.48 -2.29
N VAL A 165 8.01 3.27 -2.19
CA VAL A 165 8.76 2.04 -1.93
C VAL A 165 9.08 1.36 -3.25
N LEU A 166 10.37 1.26 -3.56
CA LEU A 166 10.89 0.66 -4.79
C LEU A 166 11.19 -0.82 -4.59
N GLY A 167 10.53 -1.67 -5.35
CA GLY A 167 10.80 -3.11 -5.35
C GLY A 167 9.93 -3.92 -4.39
N ASP A 168 10.51 -4.96 -3.82
CA ASP A 168 9.80 -5.91 -2.96
C ASP A 168 9.49 -5.29 -1.59
N GLY A 169 8.27 -5.51 -1.09
CA GLY A 169 7.74 -4.85 0.09
C GLY A 169 7.99 -5.59 1.41
N GLU A 170 8.32 -6.88 1.32
CA GLU A 170 8.32 -7.83 2.43
C GLU A 170 9.23 -7.41 3.60
N GLU A 171 10.46 -6.98 3.31
CA GLU A 171 11.40 -6.51 4.34
C GLU A 171 11.10 -5.07 4.78
N VAL A 172 10.89 -4.19 3.80
CA VAL A 172 10.84 -2.74 4.00
C VAL A 172 9.62 -2.28 4.83
N VAL A 173 8.49 -2.99 4.78
CA VAL A 173 7.34 -2.67 5.65
C VAL A 173 7.66 -2.81 7.14
N SER A 174 8.59 -3.69 7.49
CA SER A 174 9.06 -3.88 8.86
C SER A 174 9.86 -2.67 9.34
N GLU A 175 10.85 -2.23 8.55
CA GLU A 175 11.69 -1.07 8.85
C GLU A 175 10.87 0.23 8.88
N ILE A 176 9.90 0.40 7.97
CA ILE A 176 8.98 1.54 7.99
C ILE A 176 8.12 1.53 9.26
N SER A 177 7.62 0.36 9.68
CA SER A 177 6.83 0.23 10.90
C SER A 177 7.63 0.67 12.14
N GLU A 178 8.90 0.31 12.21
CA GLU A 178 9.81 0.73 13.29
C GLU A 178 10.03 2.25 13.30
N VAL A 179 10.27 2.86 12.13
CA VAL A 179 10.42 4.32 11.99
C VAL A 179 9.14 5.04 12.45
N VAL A 180 7.97 4.57 12.02
CA VAL A 180 6.68 5.17 12.41
C VAL A 180 6.38 4.97 13.88
N ALA A 181 6.63 3.79 14.44
CA ALA A 181 6.44 3.52 15.87
C ALA A 181 7.33 4.45 16.72
N ALA A 182 8.59 4.65 16.33
CA ALA A 182 9.50 5.58 17.00
C ALA A 182 9.01 7.03 16.92
N TRP A 183 8.55 7.48 15.75
CA TRP A 183 7.98 8.82 15.54
C TRP A 183 6.73 9.04 16.42
N LYS A 184 5.86 8.05 16.52
CA LYS A 184 4.68 8.08 17.40
C LYS A 184 5.06 8.15 18.88
N ALA A 185 6.03 7.34 19.31
CA ALA A 185 6.49 7.32 20.70
C ALA A 185 7.08 8.68 21.14
N GLN A 186 7.62 9.46 20.19
CA GLN A 186 8.09 10.82 20.42
C GLN A 186 6.97 11.87 20.42
N GLY A 187 5.73 11.47 20.11
CA GLY A 187 4.56 12.36 20.07
C GLY A 187 4.30 13.02 18.72
N ARG A 188 4.80 12.45 17.61
CA ARG A 188 4.66 12.99 16.24
C ARG A 188 5.13 14.45 16.12
N THR A 189 6.32 14.74 16.64
CA THR A 189 6.84 16.11 16.79
C THR A 189 7.10 16.83 15.47
N SER A 190 7.61 16.13 14.46
CA SER A 190 8.01 16.71 13.17
C SER A 190 7.71 15.73 12.03
N ARG A 191 7.05 16.23 10.97
CA ARG A 191 6.86 15.46 9.74
C ARG A 191 8.17 15.35 8.95
N GLU A 192 8.98 16.41 8.95
CA GLU A 192 10.29 16.43 8.28
C GLU A 192 11.23 15.35 8.84
N ASP A 193 11.26 15.18 10.17
CA ASP A 193 12.16 14.21 10.83
C ASP A 193 11.80 12.77 10.47
N VAL A 194 10.49 12.44 10.43
CA VAL A 194 10.06 11.08 10.03
C VAL A 194 10.31 10.84 8.54
N LEU A 195 10.12 11.85 7.68
CA LEU A 195 10.45 11.74 6.25
C LEU A 195 11.96 11.54 6.04
N LEU A 196 12.81 12.23 6.80
CA LEU A 196 14.25 12.03 6.76
C LEU A 196 14.65 10.64 7.26
N ALA A 197 14.02 10.15 8.34
CA ALA A 197 14.24 8.79 8.83
C ALA A 197 13.81 7.72 7.82
N LEU A 198 12.67 7.92 7.15
CA LEU A 198 12.19 7.03 6.08
C LEU A 198 13.15 7.00 4.89
N ALA A 199 13.75 8.14 4.51
CA ALA A 199 14.74 8.19 3.44
C ALA A 199 16.04 7.41 3.74
N GLY A 200 16.30 7.10 5.02
CA GLY A 200 17.39 6.21 5.44
C GLY A 200 17.07 4.73 5.27
N VAL A 201 15.81 4.36 5.04
CA VAL A 201 15.40 2.97 4.78
C VAL A 201 15.68 2.66 3.31
N THR A 202 16.51 1.63 3.03
CA THR A 202 16.81 1.23 1.65
C THR A 202 15.51 0.94 0.88
N GLY A 203 15.44 1.33 -0.39
CA GLY A 203 14.24 1.21 -1.21
C GLY A 203 13.19 2.28 -1.01
N VAL A 204 13.35 3.19 -0.05
CA VAL A 204 12.39 4.27 0.17
C VAL A 204 12.89 5.57 -0.46
N TYR A 205 12.14 6.05 -1.44
CA TYR A 205 12.34 7.36 -2.06
C TYR A 205 11.37 8.37 -1.45
N VAL A 206 11.87 9.50 -0.95
CA VAL A 206 11.07 10.56 -0.31
C VAL A 206 11.15 11.82 -1.18
N PRO A 207 10.15 12.12 -2.02
CA PRO A 207 10.28 13.14 -3.08
C PRO A 207 10.65 14.54 -2.56
N SER A 208 10.10 14.95 -1.40
CA SER A 208 10.36 16.26 -0.79
C SER A 208 11.80 16.50 -0.39
N LEU A 209 12.64 15.45 -0.35
CA LEU A 209 14.06 15.51 -0.01
C LEU A 209 14.97 15.55 -1.25
N TYR A 210 14.41 15.71 -2.45
CA TYR A 210 15.16 15.83 -3.70
C TYR A 210 14.79 17.10 -4.45
N THR A 211 15.78 17.72 -5.09
CA THR A 211 15.56 18.67 -6.18
C THR A 211 15.52 17.90 -7.49
N VAL A 212 14.45 18.12 -8.25
CA VAL A 212 14.24 17.48 -9.54
C VAL A 212 14.20 18.54 -10.63
N GLY A 213 15.04 18.36 -11.64
CA GLY A 213 15.12 19.23 -12.80
C GLY A 213 14.71 18.48 -14.06
N PHE A 214 13.92 19.16 -14.89
CA PHE A 214 13.48 18.69 -16.19
C PHE A 214 14.07 19.59 -17.27
N ARG A 215 14.41 19.01 -18.41
CA ARG A 215 14.78 19.78 -19.61
C ARG A 215 13.53 20.43 -20.21
N ASP A 216 13.73 21.32 -21.19
CA ASP A 216 12.64 22.00 -21.91
C ASP A 216 11.66 21.04 -22.61
N ASP A 217 12.11 19.80 -22.92
CA ASP A 217 11.29 18.74 -23.50
C ASP A 217 10.52 17.90 -22.48
N GLY A 218 10.58 18.26 -21.19
CA GLY A 218 9.90 17.58 -20.09
C GLY A 218 10.58 16.27 -19.65
N ILE A 219 11.74 15.92 -20.21
CA ILE A 219 12.51 14.75 -19.78
C ILE A 219 13.27 15.08 -18.50
N LEU A 220 13.24 14.14 -17.56
CA LEU A 220 14.01 14.18 -16.33
C LEU A 220 15.51 14.34 -16.64
N ASP A 221 16.12 15.40 -16.10
CA ASP A 221 17.53 15.73 -16.31
C ASP A 221 18.36 15.40 -15.06
N VAL A 222 17.86 15.81 -13.89
CA VAL A 222 18.61 15.73 -12.65
C VAL A 222 17.68 15.42 -11.47
N VAL A 223 18.14 14.54 -10.60
CA VAL A 223 17.57 14.27 -9.28
C VAL A 223 18.72 14.39 -8.30
N ARG A 224 18.64 15.31 -7.34
CA ARG A 224 19.71 15.57 -6.37
C ARG A 224 19.15 15.63 -4.95
N PRO A 225 19.76 14.93 -3.99
CA PRO A 225 19.32 15.03 -2.61
C PRO A 225 19.52 16.46 -2.09
N LEU A 226 18.57 16.93 -1.28
CA LEU A 226 18.61 18.22 -0.59
C LEU A 226 19.39 18.16 0.73
N HIS A 227 19.63 16.96 1.25
CA HIS A 227 20.26 16.73 2.54
C HIS A 227 21.38 15.67 2.44
N PRO A 228 22.54 15.84 3.11
CA PRO A 228 23.67 14.89 3.00
C PRO A 228 23.38 13.46 3.49
N ALA A 229 22.40 13.30 4.38
CA ALA A 229 21.97 11.98 4.86
C ALA A 229 20.99 11.26 3.92
N VAL A 230 20.54 11.93 2.85
CA VAL A 230 19.62 11.35 1.87
C VAL A 230 20.45 10.73 0.74
N PRO A 231 20.19 9.48 0.35
CA PRO A 231 20.99 8.80 -0.67
C PRO A 231 20.88 9.50 -2.03
N GLU A 232 21.98 9.56 -2.77
CA GLU A 232 21.97 10.08 -4.16
C GLU A 232 21.23 9.13 -5.11
N LEU A 233 21.32 7.83 -4.85
CA LEU A 233 20.64 6.77 -5.59
C LEU A 233 19.87 5.89 -4.61
N VAL A 234 18.55 5.79 -4.80
CA VAL A 234 17.71 4.85 -4.05
C VAL A 234 17.73 3.50 -4.74
N GLU A 235 18.35 2.52 -4.10
CA GLU A 235 18.35 1.14 -4.60
C GLU A 235 17.01 0.46 -4.33
N LYS A 236 16.47 -0.24 -5.33
CA LYS A 236 15.25 -1.04 -5.16
C LYS A 236 15.49 -2.19 -4.17
N ARG A 237 14.49 -2.49 -3.35
CA ARG A 237 14.47 -3.72 -2.54
C ARG A 237 14.25 -4.93 -3.43
N THR A 238 14.94 -6.01 -3.10
CA THR A 238 14.84 -7.27 -3.81
C THR A 238 15.01 -8.39 -2.78
N VAL A 239 13.93 -9.09 -2.47
CA VAL A 239 13.99 -10.29 -1.64
C VAL A 239 14.90 -11.29 -2.33
N ALA A 240 15.94 -11.74 -1.62
CA ALA A 240 16.97 -12.61 -2.18
C ALA A 240 16.46 -14.05 -2.34
N ASP A 241 15.83 -14.60 -1.30
CA ASP A 241 15.27 -15.95 -1.28
C ASP A 241 13.76 -15.90 -0.99
N LEU A 242 12.95 -16.37 -1.95
CA LEU A 242 11.50 -16.44 -1.76
C LEU A 242 11.10 -17.55 -0.78
N ALA A 243 11.97 -18.52 -0.51
CA ALA A 243 11.69 -19.58 0.45
C ALA A 243 11.42 -19.02 1.85
N ASP A 244 12.13 -17.96 2.23
CA ASP A 244 11.99 -17.28 3.53
C ASP A 244 10.67 -16.53 3.71
N TRP A 245 9.92 -16.36 2.62
CA TRP A 245 8.66 -15.61 2.59
C TRP A 245 7.51 -16.50 2.12
N PRO A 246 7.06 -17.50 2.93
CA PRO A 246 6.01 -18.45 2.57
C PRO A 246 4.60 -17.82 2.62
N TYR A 247 4.42 -16.65 2.02
CA TYR A 247 3.17 -15.87 2.03
C TYR A 247 2.45 -15.91 0.67
N PRO A 248 1.12 -15.76 0.65
CA PRO A 248 0.24 -15.74 1.83
C PRO A 248 0.01 -17.15 2.38
N LYS A 249 0.05 -17.32 3.71
CA LYS A 249 -0.29 -18.59 4.38
C LYS A 249 -1.80 -18.73 4.50
N ASN A 250 -2.48 -17.61 4.81
CA ASN A 250 -3.94 -17.54 4.90
C ASN A 250 -4.47 -16.69 3.73
N GLN A 251 -5.16 -17.34 2.78
CA GLN A 251 -5.70 -16.64 1.62
C GLN A 251 -6.98 -15.88 1.98
N LEU A 252 -7.10 -14.66 1.47
CA LEU A 252 -8.35 -13.91 1.56
C LEU A 252 -9.34 -14.40 0.51
N VAL A 253 -10.45 -14.99 0.95
CA VAL A 253 -11.51 -15.49 0.06
C VAL A 253 -12.66 -14.49 0.01
N SER A 254 -12.94 -13.96 -1.19
CA SER A 254 -13.97 -12.97 -1.43
C SER A 254 -15.38 -13.46 -1.11
N LEU A 255 -16.22 -12.57 -0.59
CA LEU A 255 -17.67 -12.81 -0.45
C LEU A 255 -18.47 -12.59 -1.75
N THR A 256 -17.85 -12.00 -2.77
CA THR A 256 -18.47 -11.72 -4.08
C THR A 256 -17.47 -11.98 -5.20
N GLU A 257 -17.95 -12.15 -6.43
CA GLU A 257 -17.10 -12.44 -7.59
C GLU A 257 -16.05 -11.33 -7.82
N VAL A 258 -14.79 -11.73 -7.96
CA VAL A 258 -13.65 -10.85 -8.23
C VAL A 258 -13.06 -11.08 -9.63
N VAL A 259 -12.33 -10.11 -10.16
CA VAL A 259 -11.82 -10.15 -11.56
C VAL A 259 -10.91 -11.34 -11.81
N HIS A 260 -10.10 -11.70 -10.83
CA HIS A 260 -9.25 -12.89 -10.86
C HIS A 260 -9.67 -13.85 -9.75
N ASP A 261 -10.84 -14.47 -9.93
CA ASP A 261 -11.44 -15.43 -9.00
C ASP A 261 -10.76 -16.82 -9.12
N ARG A 262 -9.54 -16.90 -8.57
CA ARG A 262 -8.70 -18.11 -8.54
C ARG A 262 -7.67 -18.03 -7.41
N LEU A 263 -7.24 -19.18 -6.91
CA LEU A 263 -6.05 -19.26 -6.07
C LEU A 263 -4.81 -18.87 -6.90
N ASN A 264 -4.05 -17.88 -6.43
CA ASN A 264 -2.79 -17.46 -7.04
C ASN A 264 -1.62 -18.03 -6.24
N VAL A 265 -0.75 -18.80 -6.90
CA VAL A 265 0.48 -19.35 -6.31
C VAL A 265 1.69 -18.80 -7.07
N GLU A 266 2.52 -18.03 -6.39
CA GLU A 266 3.74 -17.44 -6.97
C GLU A 266 4.83 -18.52 -7.02
N VAL A 267 5.13 -19.07 -8.20
CA VAL A 267 6.19 -20.09 -8.33
C VAL A 267 7.58 -19.46 -8.39
N PHE A 268 7.69 -18.28 -8.98
CA PHE A 268 8.93 -17.51 -9.08
C PHE A 268 8.61 -16.03 -9.29
N ARG A 269 9.56 -15.15 -8.96
CA ARG A 269 9.51 -13.71 -9.21
C ARG A 269 10.67 -13.30 -10.10
N GLY A 270 10.39 -12.52 -11.14
CA GLY A 270 11.37 -12.15 -12.16
C GLY A 270 11.13 -12.78 -13.52
N CYS A 271 11.83 -12.31 -14.56
CA CYS A 271 11.80 -12.93 -15.89
C CYS A 271 13.20 -13.03 -16.51
N THR A 272 13.54 -14.20 -17.07
CA THR A 272 14.84 -14.46 -17.73
C THR A 272 14.94 -13.87 -19.14
N ARG A 273 13.82 -13.46 -19.76
CA ARG A 273 13.78 -13.05 -21.18
C ARG A 273 14.32 -11.64 -21.44
N GLY A 274 14.07 -10.71 -20.54
CA GLY A 274 14.59 -9.34 -20.65
C GLY A 274 14.15 -8.54 -21.87
N CYS A 275 12.90 -8.73 -22.32
CA CYS A 275 12.33 -7.99 -23.45
C CYS A 275 12.40 -6.47 -23.21
N ARG A 276 12.93 -5.71 -24.19
CA ARG A 276 13.13 -4.25 -24.07
C ARG A 276 11.86 -3.44 -23.84
N PHE A 277 10.70 -3.96 -24.24
CA PHE A 277 9.40 -3.33 -24.07
C PHE A 277 8.70 -3.71 -22.76
N CYS A 278 9.22 -4.72 -22.03
CA CYS A 278 8.53 -5.28 -20.88
C CYS A 278 9.11 -4.71 -19.59
N GLN A 279 8.32 -3.86 -18.93
CA GLN A 279 8.69 -3.26 -17.64
C GLN A 279 9.00 -4.34 -16.59
N ALA A 280 8.12 -5.34 -16.44
CA ALA A 280 8.32 -6.46 -15.52
C ALA A 280 9.67 -7.15 -15.77
N GLY A 281 10.07 -7.31 -17.04
CA GLY A 281 11.36 -7.89 -17.44
C GLY A 281 12.60 -7.10 -17.00
N MET A 282 12.45 -5.89 -16.47
CA MET A 282 13.51 -5.04 -15.94
C MET A 282 13.42 -4.86 -14.42
N ILE A 283 12.24 -4.47 -13.92
CA ILE A 283 12.09 -4.10 -12.50
C ILE A 283 12.09 -5.30 -11.55
N THR A 284 11.63 -6.46 -12.01
CA THR A 284 11.51 -7.67 -11.17
C THR A 284 12.77 -8.55 -11.14
N ARG A 285 13.89 -8.12 -11.74
CA ARG A 285 15.15 -8.87 -11.74
C ARG A 285 15.82 -8.86 -10.36
N PRO A 286 16.59 -9.91 -9.99
CA PRO A 286 16.84 -11.15 -10.74
C PRO A 286 15.67 -12.14 -10.65
N VAL A 287 15.73 -13.23 -11.41
CA VAL A 287 14.77 -14.34 -11.28
C VAL A 287 15.07 -15.13 -10.02
N ARG A 288 14.04 -15.35 -9.21
CA ARG A 288 14.10 -16.08 -7.94
C ARG A 288 12.95 -17.07 -7.92
N GLU A 289 13.25 -18.34 -7.64
CA GLU A 289 12.28 -19.42 -7.70
C GLU A 289 11.97 -19.92 -6.28
N ARG A 290 10.75 -20.39 -6.05
CA ARG A 290 10.39 -21.07 -4.81
C ARG A 290 10.78 -22.55 -4.87
N PRO A 291 11.14 -23.17 -3.73
CA PRO A 291 11.29 -24.61 -3.65
C PRO A 291 10.00 -25.34 -4.07
N ALA A 292 10.12 -26.43 -4.82
CA ALA A 292 8.97 -27.17 -5.34
C ALA A 292 8.03 -27.68 -4.23
N GLU A 293 8.57 -28.09 -3.07
CA GLU A 293 7.76 -28.51 -1.93
C GLU A 293 6.94 -27.35 -1.35
N GLN A 294 7.50 -26.15 -1.26
CA GLN A 294 6.77 -24.97 -0.81
C GLN A 294 5.58 -24.68 -1.74
N VAL A 295 5.80 -24.76 -3.05
CA VAL A 295 4.73 -24.59 -4.05
C VAL A 295 3.65 -25.66 -3.89
N ARG A 296 4.03 -26.93 -3.66
CA ARG A 296 3.08 -28.03 -3.42
C ARG A 296 2.23 -27.77 -2.18
N THR A 297 2.85 -27.32 -1.08
CA THR A 297 2.14 -26.95 0.15
C THR A 297 1.16 -25.81 -0.12
N MET A 298 1.60 -24.72 -0.75
CA MET A 298 0.72 -23.58 -1.11
C MET A 298 -0.49 -24.01 -1.94
N VAL A 299 -0.31 -24.91 -2.91
CA VAL A 299 -1.42 -25.44 -3.73
C VAL A 299 -2.35 -26.35 -2.92
N ALA A 300 -1.80 -27.21 -2.05
CA ALA A 300 -2.58 -28.20 -1.31
C ALA A 300 -3.37 -27.60 -0.13
N GLU A 301 -2.83 -26.55 0.49
CA GLU A 301 -3.33 -25.94 1.72
C GLU A 301 -3.97 -24.56 1.53
N GLY A 302 -3.72 -23.88 0.40
CA GLY A 302 -4.10 -22.47 0.24
C GLY A 302 -5.59 -22.13 0.32
N LEU A 303 -6.50 -23.11 0.25
CA LEU A 303 -7.95 -22.90 0.41
C LEU A 303 -8.58 -23.87 1.44
N ARG A 304 -7.78 -24.44 2.35
CA ARG A 304 -8.24 -25.41 3.35
C ARG A 304 -8.48 -24.81 4.72
#